data_AF-A0A9W7CKS5-F1
#
_entry.id   AF-A0A9W7CKS5-F1
#
_cell.length_a   1.000
_cell.length_b   1.000
_cell.length_c   1.000
_cell.angle_alpha   90.00
_cell.angle_beta   90.00
_cell.angle_gamma   90.00
#
_symmetry.space_group_name_H-M   'P 1'
#
loop_
_entity.id
_entity.type
_entity.pdbx_description
1 polymer ?
#
loop_
_entity_poly.entity_id
_entity_poly.type
_entity_poly.pdbx_seq_one_letter_code
_entity_poly.pdbx_strand_id
1 'polypeptide(L)'
;MVIITQQTPHSKTKLSQKQKKLAKRRRAKERDALAKASNAPVPTKKNAPPNPQPASSLPPLPPAPPSSSLDSCETPYYAYAYLSPFLLTLPPKTVFYDPYFCSGLVTHNLKKLLPKSTTINSNVDFYAAIEQNRIPTFDVLITNPPYSGTHISRCLSFCLSEPKPFACLLPSYVYNKDYHQNDQMFMIIPKRRVRYVKSHVVEAKSDVTGRDDRDWTAPFHSFWFCSNSILPHYLTSEGQNFCKEQDLIIARNITEIPNEFRDVTDLQKKRKNPKQRKRDRKSK
;
A
#
# COMPACT_ATOMS: atom_id res chain seq x y z
N MET A 1 -23.95 -60.50 10.75
CA MET A 1 -23.84 -59.90 9.41
C MET A 1 -23.55 -58.41 9.57
N VAL A 2 -22.31 -57.98 9.31
CA VAL A 2 -21.87 -56.58 9.42
C VAL A 2 -21.69 -56.04 8.00
N ILE A 3 -22.45 -55.02 7.63
CA ILE A 3 -22.34 -54.36 6.32
C ILE A 3 -21.30 -53.24 6.44
N ILE A 4 -20.17 -53.40 5.76
CA ILE A 4 -19.12 -52.38 5.61
C ILE A 4 -19.36 -51.66 4.28
N THR A 5 -19.76 -50.38 4.34
CA THR A 5 -19.90 -49.53 3.16
C THR A 5 -18.58 -48.81 2.88
N GLN A 6 -17.91 -49.16 1.79
CA GLN A 6 -16.71 -48.48 1.31
C GLN A 6 -17.08 -47.16 0.60
N GLN A 7 -16.41 -46.05 0.95
CA GLN A 7 -16.45 -44.79 0.21
C GLN A 7 -15.17 -44.63 -0.63
N THR A 8 -15.33 -44.42 -1.94
CA THR A 8 -14.26 -44.04 -2.88
C THR A 8 -13.95 -42.53 -2.85
N PRO A 9 -12.68 -42.10 -2.85
CA PRO A 9 -12.32 -40.69 -3.01
C PRO A 9 -11.70 -40.41 -4.40
N HIS A 10 -12.39 -39.69 -5.28
CA HIS A 10 -11.78 -39.19 -6.54
C HIS A 10 -12.12 -37.73 -6.84
N SER A 11 -11.08 -37.00 -7.32
CA SER A 11 -11.10 -35.77 -8.14
C SER A 11 -10.85 -34.36 -7.55
N LYS A 12 -9.97 -34.16 -6.54
CA LYS A 12 -9.52 -32.78 -6.14
C LYS A 12 -8.03 -32.46 -6.25
N THR A 13 -7.24 -33.27 -6.95
CA THR A 13 -5.76 -33.15 -6.90
C THR A 13 -5.12 -32.43 -8.10
N LYS A 14 -5.76 -32.33 -9.26
CA LYS A 14 -5.08 -31.81 -10.48
C LYS A 14 -4.96 -30.29 -10.56
N LEU A 15 -5.96 -29.52 -10.11
CA LEU A 15 -5.94 -28.05 -10.19
C LEU A 15 -4.94 -27.42 -9.19
N SER A 16 -4.82 -28.01 -8.00
CA SER A 16 -3.88 -27.56 -6.94
C SER A 16 -2.42 -27.80 -7.31
N GLN A 17 -2.11 -28.90 -8.00
CA GLN A 17 -0.76 -29.20 -8.47
C GLN A 17 -0.32 -28.25 -9.59
N LYS A 18 -1.23 -27.87 -10.50
CA LYS A 18 -0.95 -26.90 -11.58
C LYS A 18 -0.61 -25.50 -11.03
N GLN A 19 -1.34 -25.03 -10.02
CA GLN A 19 -1.07 -23.75 -9.34
C GLN A 19 0.27 -23.75 -8.59
N LYS A 20 0.61 -24.85 -7.90
CA LYS A 20 1.92 -25.01 -7.23
C LYS A 20 3.09 -25.01 -8.23
N LYS A 21 2.93 -25.65 -9.38
CA LYS A 21 3.95 -25.69 -10.44
C LYS A 21 4.17 -24.30 -11.07
N LEU A 22 3.11 -23.51 -11.24
CA LEU A 22 3.20 -22.14 -11.77
C LEU A 22 3.90 -21.18 -10.79
N ALA A 23 3.58 -21.26 -9.50
CA ALA A 23 4.25 -20.47 -8.46
C ALA A 23 5.75 -20.80 -8.34
N LYS A 24 6.12 -22.09 -8.45
CA LYS A 24 7.53 -22.52 -8.45
C LYS A 24 8.31 -21.97 -9.65
N ARG A 25 7.69 -21.94 -10.85
CA ARG A 25 8.30 -21.35 -12.06
C ARG A 25 8.47 -19.83 -11.97
N ARG A 26 7.52 -19.11 -11.36
CA ARG A 26 7.64 -17.66 -11.13
C ARG A 26 8.81 -17.33 -10.19
N ARG A 27 8.94 -18.04 -9.07
CA ARG A 27 10.05 -17.85 -8.12
C ARG A 27 11.42 -18.16 -8.73
N ALA A 28 11.51 -19.18 -9.60
CA ALA A 28 12.76 -19.48 -10.30
C ALA A 28 13.17 -18.34 -11.26
N LYS A 29 12.21 -17.80 -12.04
CA LYS A 29 12.47 -16.64 -12.91
C LYS A 29 12.87 -15.38 -12.14
N GLU A 30 12.26 -15.15 -10.98
CA GLU A 30 12.59 -14.02 -10.10
C GLU A 30 14.01 -14.14 -9.53
N ARG A 31 14.42 -15.36 -9.14
CA ARG A 31 15.77 -15.63 -8.62
C ARG A 31 16.85 -15.48 -9.70
N ASP A 32 16.55 -15.93 -10.92
CA ASP A 32 17.48 -15.76 -12.06
C ASP A 32 17.57 -14.30 -12.51
N ALA A 33 16.50 -13.51 -12.37
CA ALA A 33 16.53 -12.08 -12.62
C ALA A 33 17.37 -11.32 -11.57
N LEU A 34 17.25 -11.69 -10.29
CA LEU A 34 18.07 -11.12 -9.21
C LEU A 34 19.57 -11.44 -9.39
N ALA A 35 19.90 -12.67 -9.78
CA ALA A 35 21.28 -13.09 -10.01
C ALA A 35 21.93 -12.39 -11.22
N LYS A 36 21.13 -11.95 -12.20
CA LYS A 36 21.63 -11.15 -13.33
C LYS A 36 21.83 -9.67 -12.96
N ALA A 37 21.08 -9.15 -12.00
CA ALA A 37 21.21 -7.77 -11.52
C ALA A 37 22.43 -7.56 -10.59
N SER A 38 22.90 -8.60 -9.89
CA SER A 38 24.05 -8.50 -8.98
C SER A 38 25.43 -8.47 -9.66
N ASN A 39 25.51 -8.63 -10.98
CA ASN A 39 26.76 -8.58 -11.75
C ASN A 39 26.99 -7.25 -12.49
N ALA A 40 26.22 -6.20 -12.17
CA ALA A 40 26.47 -4.87 -12.71
C ALA A 40 27.72 -4.24 -12.06
N PRO A 41 28.66 -3.67 -12.84
CA PRO A 41 29.90 -3.12 -12.31
C PRO A 41 29.61 -1.91 -11.39
N VAL A 42 30.23 -1.93 -10.22
CA VAL A 42 30.17 -0.89 -9.20
C VAL A 42 30.86 0.39 -9.72
N PRO A 43 30.20 1.56 -9.76
CA PRO A 43 30.86 2.79 -10.17
C PRO A 43 31.78 3.27 -9.04
N THR A 44 33.07 3.33 -9.35
CA THR A 44 34.11 3.92 -8.49
C THR A 44 33.90 5.41 -8.32
N LYS A 45 33.79 5.85 -7.06
CA LYS A 45 33.78 7.25 -6.63
C LYS A 45 35.06 7.96 -7.09
N LYS A 46 34.94 9.03 -7.87
CA LYS A 46 35.92 10.13 -7.89
C LYS A 46 35.28 11.46 -8.34
N ASN A 47 35.67 12.48 -7.57
CA ASN A 47 35.64 13.93 -7.81
C ASN A 47 34.53 14.74 -7.13
N ALA A 48 35.01 15.71 -6.36
CA ALA A 48 34.28 16.73 -5.62
C ALA A 48 33.41 17.61 -6.57
N PRO A 49 32.31 18.20 -6.07
CA PRO A 49 31.42 18.97 -6.92
C PRO A 49 32.04 20.33 -7.30
N PRO A 50 31.93 20.74 -8.57
CA PRO A 50 32.16 22.12 -8.96
C PRO A 50 31.00 23.00 -8.49
N ASN A 51 31.33 24.28 -8.30
CA ASN A 51 30.50 25.45 -7.96
C ASN A 51 29.01 25.33 -8.36
N PRO A 52 28.03 25.70 -7.50
CA PRO A 52 26.61 25.59 -7.81
C PRO A 52 26.24 26.49 -8.99
N GLN A 53 25.86 25.88 -10.11
CA GLN A 53 25.19 26.58 -11.19
C GLN A 53 23.77 27.00 -10.75
N PRO A 54 23.28 28.15 -11.22
CA PRO A 54 21.93 28.62 -10.92
C PRO A 54 20.87 27.63 -11.42
N ALA A 55 19.84 27.41 -10.60
CA ALA A 55 18.80 26.38 -10.73
C ALA A 55 17.93 26.43 -12.01
N SER A 56 18.21 27.29 -12.98
CA SER A 56 17.35 27.53 -14.15
C SER A 56 17.71 26.75 -15.42
N SER A 57 18.69 25.84 -15.39
CA SER A 57 19.16 25.12 -16.59
C SER A 57 18.85 23.62 -16.62
N LEU A 58 18.24 23.05 -15.57
CA LEU A 58 17.94 21.62 -15.56
C LEU A 58 16.74 21.31 -16.46
N PRO A 59 16.82 20.28 -17.34
CA PRO A 59 15.71 19.88 -18.19
C PRO A 59 14.50 19.48 -17.32
N PRO A 60 13.24 19.62 -17.79
CA PRO A 60 12.07 19.14 -17.06
C PRO A 60 12.20 17.67 -16.66
N LEU A 61 11.66 17.29 -15.49
CA LEU A 61 11.58 15.88 -15.13
C LEU A 61 10.70 15.15 -16.15
N PRO A 62 11.06 13.89 -16.51
CA PRO A 62 10.21 13.10 -17.38
C PRO A 62 8.86 12.84 -16.70
N PRO A 63 7.78 12.68 -17.49
CA PRO A 63 6.51 12.20 -16.96
C PRO A 63 6.66 10.80 -16.40
N ALA A 64 5.77 10.40 -15.50
CA ALA A 64 5.79 9.03 -14.99
C ALA A 64 5.59 8.03 -16.15
N PRO A 65 6.29 6.89 -16.14
CA PRO A 65 6.05 5.85 -17.14
C PRO A 65 4.58 5.41 -17.08
N PRO A 66 3.98 5.02 -18.22
CA PRO A 66 2.59 4.59 -18.24
C PRO A 66 2.39 3.43 -17.26
N SER A 67 1.52 3.65 -16.27
CA SER A 67 1.23 2.63 -15.26
C SER A 67 0.48 1.46 -15.91
N SER A 68 0.68 0.26 -15.36
CA SER A 68 -0.18 -0.86 -15.75
C SER A 68 -1.63 -0.50 -15.43
N SER A 69 -2.58 -0.83 -16.31
CA SER A 69 -4.00 -0.53 -16.08
C SER A 69 -4.56 -1.15 -14.80
N LEU A 70 -3.86 -2.14 -14.22
CA LEU A 70 -4.18 -2.79 -12.96
C LEU A 70 -3.70 -2.00 -11.73
N ASP A 71 -2.67 -1.16 -11.87
CA ASP A 71 -2.13 -0.33 -10.78
C ASP A 71 -2.68 1.10 -10.78
N SER A 72 -3.35 1.52 -11.85
CA SER A 72 -3.94 2.86 -11.99
C SER A 72 -5.25 2.96 -11.19
N CYS A 73 -5.11 3.09 -9.87
CA CYS A 73 -6.20 3.10 -8.91
C CYS A 73 -6.05 4.26 -7.92
N GLU A 74 -7.13 5.03 -7.79
CA GLU A 74 -7.27 6.13 -6.85
C GLU A 74 -7.75 5.66 -5.48
N THR A 75 -7.26 6.31 -4.43
CA THR A 75 -7.68 6.09 -3.05
C THR A 75 -8.98 6.84 -2.78
N PRO A 76 -10.03 6.18 -2.26
CA PRO A 76 -11.30 6.84 -1.98
C PRO A 76 -11.20 7.76 -0.75
N TYR A 77 -12.07 8.78 -0.69
CA TYR A 77 -12.11 9.77 0.39
C TYR A 77 -12.09 9.14 1.79
N TYR A 78 -12.96 8.16 2.05
CA TYR A 78 -13.09 7.57 3.39
C TYR A 78 -11.80 6.86 3.85
N ALA A 79 -10.95 6.40 2.92
CA ALA A 79 -9.69 5.76 3.28
C ALA A 79 -8.69 6.80 3.82
N TYR A 80 -8.65 8.01 3.23
CA TYR A 80 -7.91 9.13 3.79
C TYR A 80 -8.48 9.59 5.13
N ALA A 81 -9.82 9.55 5.29
CA ALA A 81 -10.46 9.93 6.55
C ALA A 81 -10.04 9.05 7.74
N TYR A 82 -9.56 7.82 7.53
CA TYR A 82 -8.98 7.01 8.61
C TYR A 82 -7.72 7.62 9.24
N LEU A 83 -7.09 8.58 8.55
CA LEU A 83 -5.94 9.34 9.03
C LEU A 83 -6.33 10.54 9.92
N SER A 84 -7.64 10.80 10.12
CA SER A 84 -8.14 12.04 10.76
C SER A 84 -7.56 12.35 12.14
N PRO A 85 -7.35 11.39 13.08
CA PRO A 85 -6.76 11.69 14.38
C PRO A 85 -5.42 12.40 14.28
N PHE A 86 -4.64 12.11 13.24
CA PHE A 86 -3.40 12.80 12.94
C PHE A 86 -3.64 14.03 12.07
N LEU A 87 -4.34 13.89 10.94
CA LEU A 87 -4.50 14.97 9.97
C LEU A 87 -5.07 16.25 10.56
N LEU A 88 -6.05 16.15 11.46
CA LEU A 88 -6.72 17.31 12.05
C LEU A 88 -5.85 18.07 13.07
N THR A 89 -4.71 17.51 13.46
CA THR A 89 -3.73 18.19 14.32
C THR A 89 -2.67 18.98 13.55
N LEU A 90 -2.62 18.80 12.23
CA LEU A 90 -1.60 19.40 11.39
C LEU A 90 -1.84 20.91 11.20
N PRO A 91 -0.77 21.72 11.04
CA PRO A 91 -0.91 23.14 10.76
C PRO A 91 -1.76 23.41 9.50
N PRO A 92 -2.53 24.51 9.44
CA PRO A 92 -3.39 24.79 8.29
C PRO A 92 -2.68 24.78 6.94
N LYS A 93 -1.42 25.24 6.86
CA LYS A 93 -0.65 25.36 5.62
C LYS A 93 0.23 24.14 5.31
N THR A 94 -0.08 22.98 5.91
CA THR A 94 0.67 21.74 5.68
C THR A 94 0.73 21.39 4.19
N VAL A 95 1.91 20.96 3.73
CA VAL A 95 2.16 20.48 2.37
C VAL A 95 2.23 18.96 2.36
N PHE A 96 1.23 18.33 1.75
CA PHE A 96 1.18 16.90 1.48
C PHE A 96 1.91 16.57 0.18
N TYR A 97 2.60 15.43 0.15
CA TYR A 97 3.20 14.89 -1.06
C TYR A 97 2.68 13.49 -1.36
N ASP A 98 2.15 13.31 -2.56
CA ASP A 98 1.90 12.00 -3.15
C ASP A 98 2.74 11.87 -4.44
N PRO A 99 3.82 11.08 -4.43
CA PRO A 99 4.71 10.93 -5.57
C PRO A 99 4.11 10.14 -6.73
N TYR A 100 3.00 9.41 -6.53
CA TYR A 100 2.42 8.56 -7.56
C TYR A 100 1.17 9.21 -8.14
N PHE A 101 1.21 9.50 -9.44
CA PHE A 101 0.14 10.20 -10.12
C PHE A 101 -0.84 9.22 -10.80
N CYS A 102 -2.13 9.42 -10.54
CA CYS A 102 -3.23 8.78 -11.26
C CYS A 102 -4.03 9.85 -12.03
N SER A 103 -5.19 10.27 -11.55
CA SER A 103 -5.97 11.40 -12.07
C SER A 103 -6.00 12.61 -11.12
N GLY A 104 -5.33 12.51 -9.96
CA GLY A 104 -5.18 13.59 -9.00
C GLY A 104 -6.26 13.63 -7.93
N LEU A 105 -7.01 12.53 -7.73
CA LEU A 105 -8.11 12.49 -6.75
C LEU A 105 -7.62 12.70 -5.30
N VAL A 106 -6.35 12.36 -5.02
CA VAL A 106 -5.69 12.64 -3.73
C VAL A 106 -5.79 14.11 -3.34
N THR A 107 -5.51 15.03 -4.26
CA THR A 107 -5.57 16.47 -4.03
C THR A 107 -6.98 16.92 -3.63
N HIS A 108 -8.00 16.39 -4.31
CA HIS A 108 -9.40 16.69 -3.98
C HIS A 108 -9.80 16.14 -2.61
N ASN A 109 -9.44 14.89 -2.32
CA ASN A 109 -9.82 14.23 -1.07
C ASN A 109 -9.12 14.84 0.15
N LEU A 110 -7.83 15.14 0.06
CA LEU A 110 -7.09 15.80 1.15
C LEU A 110 -7.56 17.24 1.34
N LYS A 111 -7.87 17.98 0.28
CA LYS A 111 -8.44 19.33 0.39
C LYS A 111 -9.83 19.33 1.06
N LYS A 112 -10.64 18.28 0.86
CA LYS A 112 -11.91 18.14 1.59
C LYS A 112 -11.71 17.96 3.10
N LEU A 113 -10.69 17.19 3.51
CA LEU A 113 -10.37 16.96 4.92
C LEU A 113 -9.69 18.18 5.55
N LEU A 114 -8.80 18.84 4.80
CA LEU A 114 -7.98 19.95 5.25
C LEU A 114 -7.97 21.08 4.21
N PRO A 115 -8.99 21.96 4.19
CA PRO A 115 -9.19 22.96 3.12
C PRO A 115 -8.06 23.97 2.94
N LYS A 116 -7.26 24.20 3.98
CA LYS A 116 -6.15 25.17 3.97
C LYS A 116 -4.80 24.56 3.56
N SER A 117 -4.74 23.23 3.43
CA SER A 117 -3.52 22.50 3.07
C SER A 117 -3.22 22.56 1.57
N THR A 118 -1.98 22.23 1.21
CA THR A 118 -1.56 22.06 -0.18
C THR A 118 -1.20 20.60 -0.44
N THR A 119 -1.51 20.08 -1.62
CA THR A 119 -1.10 18.73 -2.04
C THR A 119 -0.30 18.82 -3.32
N ILE A 120 0.89 18.23 -3.31
CA ILE A 120 1.75 18.08 -4.48
C ILE A 120 1.51 16.68 -5.04
N ASN A 121 0.85 16.60 -6.19
CA ASN A 121 0.66 15.39 -6.96
C ASN A 121 0.72 15.74 -8.45
N SER A 122 1.84 15.42 -9.09
CA SER A 122 2.12 15.76 -10.49
C SER A 122 2.55 14.52 -11.25
N ASN A 123 2.23 14.49 -12.55
CA ASN A 123 2.64 13.41 -13.44
C ASN A 123 4.14 13.49 -13.75
N VAL A 124 4.95 13.08 -12.80
CA VAL A 124 6.42 13.10 -12.83
C VAL A 124 6.92 11.73 -12.40
N ASP A 125 7.98 11.24 -13.04
CA ASP A 125 8.65 10.03 -12.57
C ASP A 125 9.30 10.29 -11.20
N PHE A 126 8.69 9.73 -10.15
CA PHE A 126 9.18 9.83 -8.77
C PHE A 126 10.62 9.37 -8.61
N TYR A 127 11.02 8.30 -9.30
CA TYR A 127 12.37 7.76 -9.13
C TYR A 127 13.41 8.61 -9.84
N ALA A 128 13.09 9.15 -11.01
CA ALA A 128 13.92 10.15 -11.66
C ALA A 128 14.03 11.41 -10.77
N ALA A 129 12.96 11.80 -10.07
CA ALA A 129 12.99 12.93 -9.14
C ALA A 129 13.92 12.67 -7.93
N ILE A 130 13.95 11.46 -7.38
CA ILE A 130 14.91 11.07 -6.34
C ILE A 130 16.35 11.15 -6.89
N GLU A 131 16.62 10.50 -8.03
CA GLU A 131 17.95 10.40 -8.62
C GLU A 131 18.54 11.79 -8.98
N GLN A 132 17.68 12.73 -9.35
CA GLN A 132 18.07 14.09 -9.69
C GLN A 132 18.04 15.06 -8.50
N ASN A 133 17.72 14.61 -7.28
CA ASN A 133 17.51 15.46 -6.10
C ASN A 133 16.47 16.58 -6.33
N ARG A 134 15.36 16.23 -6.99
CA ARG A 134 14.26 17.14 -7.36
C ARG A 134 12.95 16.81 -6.65
N ILE A 135 13.04 16.14 -5.51
CA ILE A 135 11.89 15.95 -4.63
C ILE A 135 11.44 17.32 -4.11
N PRO A 136 10.13 17.64 -4.20
CA PRO A 136 9.63 18.93 -3.71
C PRO A 136 9.77 19.02 -2.19
N THR A 137 9.81 20.24 -1.65
CA THR A 137 9.66 20.44 -0.21
C THR A 137 8.23 20.09 0.22
N PHE A 138 8.09 19.18 1.18
CA PHE A 138 6.81 18.75 1.75
C PHE A 138 6.94 18.54 3.27
N ASP A 139 5.81 18.48 3.97
CA ASP A 139 5.74 18.24 5.41
C ASP A 139 5.34 16.80 5.74
N VAL A 140 4.40 16.24 4.98
CA VAL A 140 3.85 14.89 5.20
C VAL A 140 3.72 14.16 3.87
N LEU A 141 4.17 12.90 3.82
CA LEU A 141 3.96 12.04 2.66
C LEU A 141 2.73 11.14 2.87
N ILE A 142 1.74 11.22 1.99
CA ILE A 142 0.57 10.33 2.02
C ILE A 142 0.38 9.77 0.63
N THR A 143 0.41 8.45 0.49
CA THR A 143 0.38 7.84 -0.84
C THR A 143 -0.26 6.46 -0.87
N ASN A 144 -0.67 6.06 -2.07
CA ASN A 144 -1.06 4.72 -2.46
C ASN A 144 -0.19 4.31 -3.66
N PRO A 145 1.01 3.74 -3.42
CA PRO A 145 1.93 3.46 -4.51
C PRO A 145 1.40 2.32 -5.38
N PRO A 146 1.87 2.18 -6.64
CA PRO A 146 1.64 0.98 -7.43
C PRO A 146 2.06 -0.28 -6.66
N TYR A 147 1.30 -1.36 -6.80
CA TYR A 147 1.56 -2.59 -6.05
C TYR A 147 2.36 -3.62 -6.84
N SER A 148 2.59 -3.37 -8.13
CA SER A 148 3.44 -4.18 -8.98
C SER A 148 4.93 -3.83 -8.83
N GLY A 149 5.77 -4.73 -9.35
CA GLY A 149 7.22 -4.52 -9.43
C GLY A 149 7.88 -4.24 -8.08
N THR A 150 8.76 -3.25 -8.08
CA THR A 150 9.54 -2.82 -6.90
C THR A 150 8.98 -1.54 -6.27
N HIS A 151 7.76 -1.13 -6.62
CA HIS A 151 7.26 0.18 -6.21
C HIS A 151 7.08 0.30 -4.70
N ILE A 152 6.50 -0.73 -4.07
CA ILE A 152 6.29 -0.76 -2.63
C ILE A 152 7.62 -0.65 -1.87
N SER A 153 8.62 -1.46 -2.23
CA SER A 153 9.90 -1.45 -1.52
C SER A 153 10.65 -0.13 -1.71
N ARG A 154 10.71 0.41 -2.92
CA ARG A 154 11.35 1.72 -3.18
C ARG A 154 10.63 2.86 -2.48
N CYS A 155 9.29 2.86 -2.47
CA CYS A 155 8.49 3.86 -1.75
C CYS A 155 8.79 3.84 -0.25
N LEU A 156 8.76 2.65 0.37
CA LEU A 156 9.06 2.52 1.79
C LEU A 156 10.52 2.90 2.12
N SER A 157 11.48 2.51 1.28
CA SER A 157 12.87 2.94 1.45
C SER A 157 13.02 4.45 1.46
N PHE A 158 12.31 5.16 0.56
CA PHE A 158 12.30 6.62 0.56
C PHE A 158 11.66 7.19 1.83
N CYS A 159 10.48 6.69 2.21
CA CYS A 159 9.75 7.14 3.39
C CYS A 159 10.58 6.99 4.68
N LEU A 160 11.31 5.88 4.82
CA LEU A 160 12.16 5.60 5.98
C LEU A 160 13.47 6.41 5.97
N SER A 161 13.90 6.91 4.81
CA SER A 161 15.08 7.78 4.71
C SER A 161 14.80 9.24 5.07
N GLU A 162 13.53 9.65 5.06
CA GLU A 162 13.09 11.01 5.36
C GLU A 162 12.65 11.11 6.83
N PRO A 163 13.04 12.17 7.57
CA PRO A 163 12.63 12.37 8.96
C PRO A 163 11.17 12.86 9.11
N LYS A 164 10.35 12.72 8.06
CA LYS A 164 9.01 13.31 7.95
C LYS A 164 7.93 12.26 8.19
N PRO A 165 6.77 12.65 8.75
CA PRO A 165 5.64 11.74 8.87
C PRO A 165 5.21 11.19 7.51
N PHE A 166 4.89 9.90 7.47
CA PHE A 166 4.34 9.29 6.27
C PHE A 166 3.21 8.30 6.58
N ALA A 167 2.30 8.15 5.63
CA ALA A 167 1.27 7.11 5.61
C ALA A 167 1.15 6.51 4.21
N CYS A 168 1.43 5.23 4.08
CA CYS A 168 1.36 4.49 2.82
C CYS A 168 0.22 3.47 2.86
N LEU A 169 -0.76 3.59 1.97
CA LEU A 169 -1.83 2.60 1.84
C LEU A 169 -1.32 1.42 1.02
N LEU A 170 -1.06 0.29 1.68
CA LEU A 170 -0.41 -0.87 1.07
C LEU A 170 -1.21 -2.16 1.29
N PRO A 171 -1.01 -3.19 0.45
CA PRO A 171 -1.61 -4.50 0.66
C PRO A 171 -1.15 -5.11 1.98
N SER A 172 -2.06 -5.81 2.64
CA SER A 172 -1.80 -6.55 3.89
C SER A 172 -0.62 -7.51 3.80
N TYR A 173 -0.29 -8.10 2.64
CA TYR A 173 0.88 -9.01 2.57
C TYR A 173 2.23 -8.31 2.84
N VAL A 174 2.28 -6.97 2.82
CA VAL A 174 3.51 -6.20 3.00
C VAL A 174 4.10 -6.35 4.40
N TYR A 175 3.29 -6.53 5.45
CA TYR A 175 3.83 -6.66 6.81
C TYR A 175 4.75 -7.87 6.98
N ASN A 176 4.64 -8.87 6.10
CA ASN A 176 5.42 -10.11 6.13
C ASN A 176 6.60 -10.08 5.13
N LYS A 177 6.99 -8.89 4.66
CA LYS A 177 8.13 -8.69 3.74
C LYS A 177 9.34 -8.19 4.50
N ASP A 178 10.51 -8.54 4.01
CA ASP A 178 11.81 -8.16 4.57
C ASP A 178 12.04 -6.65 4.59
N TYR A 179 11.53 -5.94 3.59
CA TYR A 179 11.58 -4.47 3.53
C TYR A 179 10.57 -3.77 4.45
N HIS A 180 9.70 -4.50 5.16
CA HIS A 180 8.85 -3.92 6.18
C HIS A 180 9.63 -3.82 7.51
N GLN A 181 10.11 -2.63 7.82
CA GLN A 181 10.84 -2.35 9.06
C GLN A 181 9.87 -2.11 10.22
N ASN A 182 9.56 -3.18 10.96
CA ASN A 182 8.56 -3.17 12.04
C ASN A 182 8.79 -2.11 13.12
N ASP A 183 10.04 -1.72 13.38
CA ASP A 183 10.35 -0.88 14.56
C ASP A 183 10.17 0.63 14.30
N GLN A 184 10.00 1.04 13.04
CA GLN A 184 9.84 2.44 12.65
C GLN A 184 8.42 2.80 12.21
N MET A 185 7.56 1.79 12.09
CA MET A 185 6.22 1.94 11.56
C MET A 185 5.19 1.19 12.40
N PHE A 186 3.94 1.63 12.31
CA PHE A 186 2.79 0.88 12.79
C PHE A 186 1.74 0.78 11.67
N MET A 187 0.72 -0.04 11.90
CA MET A 187 -0.36 -0.27 10.94
C MET A 187 -1.69 0.22 11.50
N ILE A 188 -2.44 0.94 10.67
CA ILE A 188 -3.88 1.15 10.85
C ILE A 188 -4.59 0.18 9.92
N ILE A 189 -5.40 -0.71 10.50
CA ILE A 189 -6.05 -1.82 9.83
C ILE A 189 -7.57 -1.57 9.82
N PRO A 190 -8.14 -1.14 8.69
CA PRO A 190 -9.59 -1.08 8.54
C PRO A 190 -10.18 -2.48 8.53
N LYS A 191 -11.20 -2.76 9.35
CA LYS A 191 -11.90 -4.06 9.31
C LYS A 191 -12.64 -4.28 7.99
N ARG A 192 -13.01 -3.19 7.31
CA ARG A 192 -13.62 -3.22 5.98
C ARG A 192 -12.54 -3.05 4.92
N ARG A 193 -12.62 -3.84 3.86
CA ARG A 193 -11.67 -3.76 2.74
C ARG A 193 -11.76 -2.39 2.06
N VAL A 194 -10.63 -1.74 1.86
CA VAL A 194 -10.53 -0.53 1.03
C VAL A 194 -10.85 -0.88 -0.42
N ARG A 195 -11.73 -0.07 -0.96
CA ARG A 195 -12.45 -0.23 -2.21
C ARG A 195 -11.97 0.89 -3.15
N TYR A 196 -10.92 0.60 -3.91
CA TYR A 196 -10.23 1.56 -4.78
C TYR A 196 -11.11 2.01 -5.95
N VAL A 197 -10.82 3.22 -6.44
CA VAL A 197 -11.51 3.81 -7.58
C VAL A 197 -10.61 3.67 -8.81
N LYS A 198 -11.06 3.00 -9.87
CA LYS A 198 -10.30 2.93 -11.13
C LYS A 198 -10.15 4.32 -11.74
N SER A 199 -8.93 4.70 -12.13
CA SER A 199 -8.59 6.04 -12.66
C SER A 199 -9.42 6.43 -13.90
N HIS A 200 -9.51 5.53 -14.88
CA HIS A 200 -10.31 5.72 -16.11
C HIS A 200 -11.82 5.89 -15.87
N VAL A 201 -12.32 5.55 -14.68
CA VAL A 201 -13.73 5.76 -14.31
C VAL A 201 -13.94 7.14 -13.67
N VAL A 202 -12.89 7.75 -13.12
CA VAL A 202 -12.92 9.13 -12.59
C VAL A 202 -13.09 10.14 -13.73
N GLU A 203 -12.44 9.88 -14.87
CA GLU A 203 -12.56 10.70 -16.08
C GLU A 203 -13.95 10.61 -16.73
N ALA A 204 -14.72 9.56 -16.43
CA ALA A 204 -15.93 9.24 -17.19
C ALA A 204 -17.25 9.82 -16.64
N LYS A 205 -17.48 10.00 -15.32
CA LYS A 205 -18.75 10.55 -14.76
C LYS A 205 -18.60 11.16 -13.35
N SER A 206 -19.27 12.30 -13.14
CA SER A 206 -19.31 13.15 -11.93
C SER A 206 -20.23 12.69 -10.79
N ASP A 207 -20.91 11.53 -10.87
CA ASP A 207 -21.81 11.05 -9.81
C ASP A 207 -21.41 9.66 -9.30
N VAL A 208 -21.10 9.59 -8.00
CA VAL A 208 -20.49 8.43 -7.32
C VAL A 208 -21.54 7.69 -6.46
N THR A 209 -22.73 7.46 -7.00
CA THR A 209 -23.78 6.69 -6.33
C THR A 209 -24.26 5.56 -7.24
N GLY A 210 -23.96 4.31 -6.86
CA GLY A 210 -24.50 3.11 -7.53
C GLY A 210 -23.56 2.31 -8.43
N ARG A 211 -22.28 2.10 -8.04
CA ARG A 211 -21.37 1.19 -8.79
C ARG A 211 -21.51 -0.27 -8.37
N ASP A 212 -21.49 -1.15 -9.37
CA ASP A 212 -21.59 -2.61 -9.30
C ASP A 212 -20.36 -3.23 -8.59
N ASP A 213 -20.54 -4.35 -7.90
CA ASP A 213 -19.49 -5.01 -7.09
C ASP A 213 -18.31 -5.57 -7.93
N ARG A 214 -18.40 -5.46 -9.26
CA ARG A 214 -17.37 -5.85 -10.23
C ARG A 214 -16.34 -4.75 -10.53
N ASP A 215 -16.56 -3.53 -10.04
CA ASP A 215 -15.65 -2.40 -10.27
C ASP A 215 -14.56 -2.22 -9.21
N TRP A 216 -14.58 -3.04 -8.16
CA TRP A 216 -13.56 -3.05 -7.11
C TRP A 216 -12.34 -3.88 -7.54
N THR A 217 -11.13 -3.34 -7.36
CA THR A 217 -9.92 -3.90 -8.01
C THR A 217 -9.04 -4.77 -7.11
N ALA A 218 -9.11 -4.65 -5.78
CA ALA A 218 -8.16 -5.30 -4.88
C ALA A 218 -8.69 -6.62 -4.28
N PRO A 219 -8.06 -7.78 -4.56
CA PRO A 219 -8.43 -9.06 -3.93
C PRO A 219 -7.95 -9.20 -2.47
N PHE A 220 -7.16 -8.25 -1.96
CA PHE A 220 -6.55 -8.25 -0.63
C PHE A 220 -7.15 -7.18 0.30
N HIS A 221 -6.89 -7.29 1.60
CA HIS A 221 -7.05 -6.17 2.54
C HIS A 221 -5.89 -5.20 2.39
N SER A 222 -6.12 -3.93 2.68
CA SER A 222 -5.10 -2.88 2.65
C SER A 222 -5.02 -2.22 4.00
N PHE A 223 -3.80 -1.93 4.45
CA PHE A 223 -3.51 -1.24 5.70
C PHE A 223 -2.84 0.09 5.38
N TRP A 224 -3.00 1.08 6.25
CA TRP A 224 -2.08 2.21 6.27
C TRP A 224 -0.86 1.80 7.08
N PHE A 225 0.31 1.83 6.43
CA PHE A 225 1.61 1.71 7.09
C PHE A 225 2.10 3.12 7.37
N CYS A 226 2.19 3.47 8.65
CA CYS A 226 2.41 4.82 9.11
C CYS A 226 3.73 4.91 9.87
N SER A 227 4.44 6.03 9.74
CA SER A 227 5.59 6.34 10.61
C SER A 227 5.17 6.42 12.07
N ASN A 228 6.04 6.00 12.99
CA ASN A 228 5.74 6.04 14.43
C ASN A 228 5.46 7.45 14.98
N SER A 229 5.88 8.52 14.29
CA SER A 229 5.50 9.90 14.63
C SER A 229 3.99 10.16 14.59
N ILE A 230 3.23 9.36 13.85
CA ILE A 230 1.76 9.45 13.75
C ILE A 230 1.06 8.71 14.90
N LEU A 231 1.72 7.71 15.50
CA LEU A 231 1.11 6.80 16.49
C LEU A 231 0.50 7.51 17.71
N PRO A 232 1.13 8.54 18.33
CA PRO A 232 0.59 9.20 19.52
C PRO A 232 -0.84 9.71 19.34
N HIS A 233 -1.20 10.14 18.13
CA HIS A 233 -2.54 10.65 17.79
C HIS A 233 -3.65 9.59 17.86
N TYR A 234 -3.27 8.31 17.82
CA TYR A 234 -4.19 7.18 17.91
C TYR A 234 -4.26 6.57 19.31
N LEU A 235 -3.33 6.94 20.20
CA LEU A 235 -3.26 6.42 21.55
C LEU A 235 -4.02 7.26 22.58
N THR A 236 -4.44 8.48 22.22
CA THR A 236 -5.34 9.30 23.07
C THR A 236 -6.72 8.67 23.18
N SER A 237 -7.50 9.09 24.18
CA SER A 237 -8.89 8.65 24.36
C SER A 237 -9.74 8.95 23.11
N GLU A 238 -9.56 10.13 22.52
CA GLU A 238 -10.25 10.56 21.29
C GLU A 238 -9.84 9.70 20.10
N GLY A 239 -8.54 9.43 19.93
CA GLY A 239 -8.02 8.56 18.88
C GLY A 239 -8.53 7.12 18.98
N GLN A 240 -8.61 6.58 20.20
CA GLN A 240 -9.15 5.24 20.45
C GLN A 240 -10.66 5.17 20.19
N ASN A 241 -11.42 6.18 20.62
CA ASN A 241 -12.85 6.28 20.33
C ASN A 241 -13.09 6.36 18.82
N PHE A 242 -12.32 7.19 18.11
CA PHE A 242 -12.36 7.27 16.66
C PHE A 242 -12.09 5.91 16.01
N CYS A 243 -11.07 5.17 16.46
CA CYS A 243 -10.79 3.83 15.93
C CYS A 243 -11.96 2.87 16.12
N LYS A 244 -12.60 2.91 17.30
CA LYS A 244 -13.76 2.07 17.59
C LYS A 244 -14.95 2.41 16.69
N GLU A 245 -15.24 3.69 16.49
CA GLU A 245 -16.34 4.18 15.64
C GLU A 245 -16.10 3.86 14.16
N GLN A 246 -14.85 3.97 13.70
CA GLN A 246 -14.48 3.74 12.31
C GLN A 246 -14.10 2.28 12.02
N ASP A 247 -14.27 1.37 12.99
CA ASP A 247 -13.91 -0.05 12.85
C ASP A 247 -12.43 -0.25 12.44
N LEU A 248 -11.53 0.49 13.07
CA LEU A 248 -10.08 0.43 12.86
C LEU A 248 -9.39 -0.34 13.99
N ILE A 249 -8.32 -1.05 13.63
CA ILE A 249 -7.41 -1.71 14.55
C ILE A 249 -6.04 -1.06 14.39
N ILE A 250 -5.40 -0.72 15.51
CA ILE A 250 -4.01 -0.26 15.55
C ILE A 250 -3.13 -1.46 15.88
N ALA A 251 -2.16 -1.75 15.01
CA ALA A 251 -1.18 -2.83 15.23
C ALA A 251 0.23 -2.25 15.11
N ARG A 252 0.98 -2.27 16.22
CA ARG A 252 2.37 -1.78 16.29
C ARG A 252 3.38 -2.79 15.76
N ASN A 253 2.97 -4.05 15.65
CA ASN A 253 3.80 -5.13 15.15
C ASN A 253 2.92 -6.26 14.62
N ILE A 254 3.55 -7.25 13.98
CA ILE A 254 2.87 -8.38 13.34
C ILE A 254 2.04 -9.20 14.35
N THR A 255 2.47 -9.28 15.62
CA THR A 255 1.75 -10.08 16.64
C THR A 255 0.39 -9.48 16.99
N GLU A 256 0.25 -8.17 16.88
CA GLU A 256 -0.99 -7.42 17.15
C GLU A 256 -1.99 -7.49 15.98
N ILE A 257 -1.57 -7.96 14.79
CA ILE A 257 -2.47 -8.14 13.63
C ILE A 257 -3.44 -9.31 13.91
N PRO A 258 -4.77 -9.08 13.91
CA PRO A 258 -5.72 -10.16 14.11
C PRO A 258 -5.65 -11.21 13.01
N ASN A 259 -5.88 -12.47 13.40
CA ASN A 259 -5.62 -13.62 12.55
C ASN A 259 -6.40 -13.61 11.23
N GLU A 260 -7.59 -13.00 11.20
CA GLU A 260 -8.43 -12.82 10.02
C GLU A 260 -7.81 -11.87 8.98
N PHE A 261 -7.07 -10.84 9.42
CA PHE A 261 -6.43 -9.85 8.55
C PHE A 261 -5.02 -10.23 8.11
N ARG A 262 -4.43 -11.25 8.75
CA ARG A 262 -3.14 -11.80 8.32
C ARG A 262 -3.19 -12.31 6.87
N ASP A 263 -2.11 -12.17 6.11
CA ASP A 263 -1.99 -12.71 4.77
C ASP A 263 -2.00 -14.25 4.77
N VAL A 264 -2.46 -14.87 3.67
CA VAL A 264 -2.53 -16.33 3.56
C VAL A 264 -1.17 -17.01 3.55
N THR A 265 -0.09 -16.28 3.27
CA THR A 265 1.30 -16.76 3.28
C THR A 265 2.00 -16.57 4.63
N ASP A 266 1.35 -15.89 5.58
CA ASP A 266 1.86 -15.74 6.94
C ASP A 266 1.90 -17.10 7.65
N LEU A 267 3.11 -17.51 8.05
CA LEU A 267 3.36 -18.79 8.72
C LEU A 267 2.68 -18.89 10.09
N GLN A 268 2.44 -17.76 10.74
CA GLN A 268 1.75 -17.68 12.04
C GLN A 268 0.23 -17.63 11.91
N LYS A 269 -0.32 -17.51 10.68
CA LYS A 269 -1.78 -17.47 10.48
C LYS A 269 -2.41 -18.81 10.86
N LYS A 270 -3.15 -18.82 11.96
CA LYS A 270 -3.92 -19.96 12.45
C LYS A 270 -5.07 -20.26 11.48
N ARG A 271 -5.15 -21.50 11.03
CA ARG A 271 -6.30 -21.96 10.23
C ARG A 271 -7.51 -22.09 11.14
N LYS A 272 -8.65 -21.49 10.74
CA LYS A 272 -9.93 -21.72 11.41
C LYS A 272 -10.24 -23.23 11.43
N ASN A 273 -10.76 -23.70 12.56
CA ASN A 273 -11.09 -25.12 12.69
C ASN A 273 -12.22 -25.51 11.69
N PRO A 274 -12.37 -26.80 11.33
CA PRO A 274 -13.35 -27.21 10.33
C PRO A 274 -14.80 -26.81 10.68
N LYS A 275 -15.15 -26.79 11.98
CA LYS A 275 -16.48 -26.39 12.46
C LYS A 275 -16.77 -24.90 12.21
N GLN A 276 -15.82 -24.02 12.53
CA GLN A 276 -15.90 -22.58 12.25
C GLN A 276 -15.98 -22.33 10.75
N ARG A 277 -15.15 -23.00 9.93
CA ARG A 277 -15.24 -22.90 8.46
C ARG A 277 -16.59 -23.34 7.91
N LYS A 278 -17.25 -24.33 8.53
CA LYS A 278 -18.59 -24.77 8.16
C LYS A 278 -19.66 -23.76 8.58
N ARG A 279 -19.50 -23.09 9.72
CA ARG A 279 -20.39 -21.99 10.16
C ARG A 279 -20.27 -20.77 9.24
N ASP A 280 -19.05 -20.31 8.94
CA ASP A 280 -18.81 -19.15 8.06
C ASP A 280 -19.36 -19.35 6.64
N ARG A 281 -19.42 -20.60 6.16
CA ARG A 281 -20.02 -20.93 4.85
C ARG A 281 -21.54 -20.89 4.84
N LYS A 282 -22.18 -20.97 6.00
CA LYS A 282 -23.64 -20.89 6.15
C LYS A 282 -24.13 -19.48 6.42
N SER A 283 -23.23 -18.57 6.84
CA SER A 283 -23.54 -17.17 7.15
C SER A 283 -23.21 -16.20 6.00
N LYS A 284 -22.83 -16.73 4.83
CA LYS A 284 -22.61 -16.01 3.59
C LYS A 284 -23.65 -16.48 2.58
#